data_AF-A0A169REZ0-F1
#
_entry.id   AF-A0A169REZ0-F1
#
_cell.length_a   1.000
_cell.length_b   1.000
_cell.length_c   1.000
_cell.angle_alpha   90.00
_cell.angle_beta   90.00
_cell.angle_gamma   90.00
#
_symmetry.space_group_name_H-M   'P 1'
#
loop_
_entity.id
_entity.type
_entity.pdbx_description
1 polymer ?
#
loop_
_entity_poly.entity_id
_entity_poly.type
_entity_poly.pdbx_seq_one_letter_code
_entity_poly.pdbx_strand_id
1 'polypeptide(L)' 'MGEVCPVSVRYTLTAARQIEAALDFLAHESPQATSRLQERILSVVALLQAHPQAGRLTSKRGIRRFPLNPFPYVID' A
#
# COMPACT_ATOMS: atom_id res chain seq x y z
N MET A 1 5.76 -23.39 14.38
CA MET A 1 5.24 -22.17 13.72
C MET A 1 6.35 -21.14 13.81
N GLY A 2 6.99 -20.81 12.69
CA GLY A 2 8.15 -19.92 12.69
C GLY A 2 7.75 -18.48 13.03
N GLU A 3 8.45 -17.86 13.96
CA GLU A 3 8.32 -16.44 14.27
C GLU A 3 8.53 -15.62 13.00
N VAL A 4 7.50 -14.88 12.58
CA VAL A 4 7.64 -13.87 11.53
C VAL A 4 8.24 -12.63 12.18
N CYS A 5 9.56 -12.45 12.05
CA CYS A 5 10.17 -11.17 12.39
C CYS A 5 9.60 -10.10 11.47
N PRO A 6 8.86 -9.11 11.99
CA PRO A 6 8.25 -8.08 11.16
C PRO A 6 9.36 -7.29 10.45
N VAL A 7 9.21 -7.12 9.14
CA VAL A 7 10.17 -6.36 8.34
C VAL A 7 9.84 -4.86 8.38
N SER A 8 10.85 -4.01 8.31
CA SER A 8 10.63 -2.56 8.21
C SER A 8 10.17 -2.20 6.79
N VAL A 9 9.03 -1.51 6.67
CA VAL A 9 8.54 -0.95 5.40
C VAL A 9 9.11 0.46 5.21
N ARG A 10 9.61 0.76 4.00
CA ARG A 10 10.14 2.06 3.62
C ARG A 10 9.42 2.57 2.39
N TYR A 11 9.17 3.87 2.35
CA TYR A 11 8.58 4.54 1.18
C TYR A 11 9.66 5.30 0.43
N THR A 12 9.60 5.24 -0.90
CA THR A 12 10.37 6.17 -1.74
C THR A 12 9.70 7.54 -1.70
N LEU A 13 10.45 8.61 -2.02
CA LEU A 13 9.89 9.95 -2.14
C LEU A 13 8.77 10.01 -3.20
N THR A 14 8.93 9.27 -4.30
CA THR A 14 7.90 9.15 -5.34
C THR A 14 6.62 8.51 -4.80
N ALA A 15 6.75 7.42 -4.02
CA ALA A 15 5.59 6.77 -3.41
C ALA A 15 4.87 7.70 -2.43
N ALA A 16 5.60 8.46 -1.61
CA ALA A 16 5.00 9.43 -0.69
C ALA A 16 4.19 10.50 -1.44
N ARG A 17 4.73 11.06 -2.54
CA ARG A 17 4.01 12.02 -3.40
C ARG A 17 2.78 11.41 -4.06
N GLN A 18 2.84 10.16 -4.49
CA GLN A 18 1.70 9.47 -5.09
C GLN A 18 0.58 9.22 -4.07
N ILE A 19 0.94 8.87 -2.83
CA ILE A 19 -0.03 8.72 -1.73
C ILE A 19 -0.70 10.07 -1.45
N GLU A 20 0.08 11.14 -1.32
CA GLU A 20 -0.46 12.49 -1.09
C GLU A 20 -1.41 12.92 -2.20
N ALA A 21 -1.02 12.75 -3.47
CA ALA A 21 -1.87 13.09 -4.61
C ALA A 21 -3.16 12.27 -4.67
N ALA A 22 -3.12 10.97 -4.32
CA ALA A 22 -4.32 10.13 -4.28
C ALA A 22 -5.28 10.55 -3.16
N LEU A 23 -4.75 10.93 -1.99
CA LEU A 23 -5.55 11.40 -0.87
C LEU A 23 -6.18 12.76 -1.14
N ASP A 24 -5.43 13.69 -1.77
CA ASP A 24 -5.91 15.02 -2.17
C ASP A 24 -7.03 14.91 -3.22
N PHE A 25 -6.83 14.07 -4.24
CA PHE A 25 -7.84 13.79 -5.25
C PHE A 25 -9.14 13.29 -4.64
N LEU A 26 -9.07 12.28 -3.75
CA LEU A 26 -10.26 11.76 -3.08
C LEU A 26 -10.85 12.76 -2.09
N ALA A 27 -10.06 13.64 -1.48
CA ALA A 27 -10.57 14.62 -0.53
C ALA A 27 -11.46 15.66 -1.24
N HIS A 28 -11.15 15.98 -2.50
CA HIS A 28 -11.98 16.82 -3.35
C HIS A 28 -13.34 16.18 -3.66
N GLU A 29 -13.39 14.85 -3.88
CA GLU A 29 -14.63 14.13 -4.15
C GLU A 29 -15.44 13.81 -2.88
N SER A 30 -14.79 13.24 -1.86
CA SER A 30 -15.42 12.84 -0.61
C SER A 30 -14.40 12.67 0.52
N PRO A 31 -14.50 13.46 1.61
CA PRO A 31 -13.62 13.32 2.77
C PRO A 31 -13.65 11.90 3.39
N GLN A 32 -14.80 11.22 3.30
CA GLN A 32 -14.95 9.87 3.82
C GLN A 32 -14.17 8.84 2.99
N ALA A 33 -14.05 9.05 1.68
CA ALA A 33 -13.27 8.17 0.81
C ALA A 33 -11.77 8.27 1.12
N THR A 34 -11.29 9.49 1.44
CA THR A 34 -9.90 9.73 1.86
C THR A 34 -9.55 8.97 3.13
N SER A 35 -10.39 9.05 4.17
CA SER A 35 -10.17 8.30 5.42
C SER A 35 -10.11 6.79 5.16
N ARG A 36 -11.03 6.25 4.35
CA ARG A 36 -11.04 4.82 4.01
C ARG A 36 -9.81 4.39 3.20
N LEU A 37 -9.31 5.23 2.29
CA LEU A 37 -8.08 4.93 1.56
C LEU A 37 -6.87 4.92 2.50
N GLN A 38 -6.78 5.89 3.42
CA GLN A 38 -5.71 5.95 4.40
C GLN A 38 -5.69 4.70 5.30
N GLU A 39 -6.84 4.29 5.84
CA GLU A 39 -6.99 3.06 6.61
C GLU A 39 -6.59 1.82 5.80
N ARG A 40 -6.95 1.78 4.51
CA ARG A 40 -6.61 0.68 3.62
C ARG A 40 -5.10 0.59 3.39
N ILE A 41 -4.43 1.71 3.15
CA ILE A 41 -2.96 1.76 2.98
C ILE A 41 -2.29 1.24 4.25
N LEU A 42 -2.68 1.74 5.42
CA LEU A 42 -2.10 1.30 6.70
C LEU A 42 -2.30 -0.19 6.96
N SER A 43 -3.49 -0.71 6.65
CA SER A 43 -3.80 -2.15 6.79
C SER A 43 -2.92 -3.00 5.88
N VAL A 44 -2.70 -2.58 4.63
CA VAL A 44 -1.84 -3.30 3.69
C VAL A 44 -0.38 -3.21 4.10
N VAL A 45 0.08 -2.07 4.62
CA VAL A 45 1.44 -1.92 5.13
C VAL A 45 1.69 -2.86 6.31
N ALA A 46 0.76 -2.95 7.27
CA ALA A 46 0.84 -3.91 8.37
C ALA A 46 0.89 -5.36 7.86
N LEU A 47 0.09 -5.69 6.83
CA LEU A 47 0.12 -6.99 6.19
C LEU A 47 1.47 -7.27 5.52
N LEU A 48 2.06 -6.30 4.83
CA LEU A 48 3.36 -6.45 4.16
C LEU A 48 4.52 -6.52 5.16
N GLN A 49 4.40 -5.88 6.33
CA GLN A 49 5.36 -6.04 7.44
C GLN A 49 5.37 -7.47 7.98
N ALA A 50 4.20 -8.09 8.13
CA ALA A 50 4.06 -9.47 8.61
C ALA A 50 4.34 -10.51 7.51
N HIS A 51 3.95 -10.21 6.26
CA HIS A 51 3.98 -11.11 5.13
C HIS A 51 4.54 -10.40 3.87
N PRO A 52 5.86 -10.17 3.80
CA PRO A 52 6.49 -9.44 2.68
C PRO A 52 6.31 -10.12 1.32
N GLN A 53 5.92 -11.39 1.31
CA GLN A 53 5.68 -12.19 0.09
C GLN A 53 4.20 -12.21 -0.34
N ALA A 54 3.31 -11.49 0.34
CA ALA A 54 1.88 -11.49 0.03
C ALA A 54 1.52 -10.83 -1.32
N GLY A 55 2.42 -9.99 -1.85
CA GLY A 55 2.24 -9.39 -3.18
C GLY A 55 2.51 -10.38 -4.32
N ARG A 56 1.79 -10.22 -5.43
CA ARG A 56 1.95 -11.01 -6.66
C ARG A 56 3.27 -10.66 -7.35
N LEU A 57 4.02 -11.68 -7.76
CA LEU A 57 5.24 -11.46 -8.54
C LEU A 57 4.91 -10.77 -9.87
N THR A 58 5.74 -9.80 -10.24
CA THR A 58 5.69 -9.14 -11.55
C THR A 58 6.82 -9.65 -12.43
N SER A 59 6.81 -9.28 -13.72
CA SER A 59 7.90 -9.58 -14.64
C SER A 59 9.22 -8.88 -14.27
N LYS A 60 9.17 -7.83 -13.43
CA LYS A 60 10.35 -7.14 -12.93
C LYS A 60 10.90 -7.87 -11.71
N ARG A 61 12.18 -8.24 -11.76
CA ARG A 61 12.85 -8.96 -10.67
C ARG A 61 12.83 -8.13 -9.39
N GLY A 62 12.41 -8.77 -8.29
CA GLY A 62 12.37 -8.15 -6.96
C GLY A 62 11.16 -7.26 -6.68
N ILE A 63 10.24 -7.14 -7.65
CA ILE A 63 9.04 -6.30 -7.54
C ILE A 63 7.79 -7.15 -7.33
N ARG A 64 6.97 -6.76 -6.36
CA ARG A 64 5.74 -7.46 -5.99
C ARG A 64 4.58 -6.48 -5.97
N ARG A 65 3.52 -6.82 -6.70
CA ARG A 65 2.34 -5.98 -6.79
C ARG A 65 1.26 -6.41 -5.82
N PHE A 66 0.73 -5.46 -5.05
CA PHE A 66 -0.40 -5.65 -4.15
C PHE A 66 -1.54 -4.68 -4.50
N PRO A 67 -2.75 -5.17 -4.84
CA PRO A 67 -3.86 -4.30 -5.18
C PRO A 67 -4.58 -3.76 -3.94
N LEU A 68 -5.00 -2.49 -3.98
CA LEU A 68 -5.69 -1.79 -2.89
C LEU A 68 -7.22 -1.83 -3.01
N ASN A 69 -7.80 -2.99 -3.34
CA ASN A 69 -9.26 -3.13 -3.46
C ASN A 69 -9.98 -2.62 -2.19
N PRO A 70 -11.13 -1.92 -2.33
CA PRO A 70 -11.88 -1.64 -3.56
C PRO A 70 -11.36 -0.43 -4.38
N PHE A 71 -10.29 0.23 -3.94
CA PHE A 71 -9.75 1.40 -4.63
C PHE A 71 -8.94 1.00 -5.88
N PRO A 72 -8.95 1.83 -6.94
CA PRO A 72 -8.26 1.54 -8.21
C PRO A 72 -6.74 1.81 -8.13
N TYR A 73 -6.09 1.49 -7.02
CA TYR A 73 -4.67 1.72 -6.79
C TYR A 73 -3.91 0.41 -6.54
N VAL A 74 -2.61 0.41 -6.82
CA VAL A 74 -1.70 -0.72 -6.59
C VAL A 74 -0.41 -0.24 -5.94
N ILE A 75 0.16 -1.09 -5.07
CA ILE A 75 1.51 -0.94 -4.50
C ILE A 75 2.42 -1.90 -5.27
N ASP A 76 3.63 -1.49 -5.62
CA ASP A 76 4.61 -2.24 -6.42
C ASP A 76 5.99 -2.25 -5.74
#